data_AF-A0A0A9Z8R6-F1
#
_entry.id   AF-A0A0A9Z8R6-F1
#
_cell.length_a   1.000
_cell.length_b   1.000
_cell.length_c   1.000
_cell.angle_alpha   90.00
_cell.angle_beta   90.00
_cell.angle_gamma   90.00
#
_symmetry.space_group_name_H-M   'P 1'
#
loop_
_entity.id
_entity.type
_entity.pdbx_description
1 polymer ?
#
loop_
_entity_poly.entity_id
_entity_poly.type
_entity_poly.pdbx_seq_one_letter_code
_entity_poly.pdbx_strand_id
1 'polypeptide(L)'
;NTEGRRLVSTMEEYGLWVLNGRSAGDTDGGLTCLTSRGSSVVDQVWVSSPSLESIQDFKVHLYSSCSDHIPCIIELVSDSPAPLDGVSAVLDEKLLSNPVQREEYQGMISQKLLSSE
;
A
#
# COMPACT_ATOMS: atom_id res chain seq x y z
N ASN A 1 -22.32 -8.85 2.92
CA ASN A 1 -21.05 -9.59 2.84
C ASN A 1 -20.81 -10.30 4.18
N THR A 2 -20.87 -11.64 4.23
CA THR A 2 -20.61 -12.44 5.45
C THR A 2 -19.12 -12.68 5.68
N GLU A 3 -18.36 -12.90 4.61
CA GLU A 3 -16.91 -13.14 4.68
C GLU A 3 -16.14 -11.92 5.20
N GLY A 4 -16.56 -10.71 4.84
CA GLY A 4 -15.97 -9.47 5.36
C GLY A 4 -16.19 -9.32 6.86
N ARG A 5 -17.35 -9.71 7.39
CA ARG A 5 -17.57 -9.74 8.85
C ARG A 5 -16.68 -10.77 9.52
N ARG A 6 -16.55 -11.96 8.93
CA ARG A 6 -15.67 -13.01 9.44
C ARG A 6 -14.21 -12.56 9.47
N LEU A 7 -13.72 -11.93 8.40
CA LEU A 7 -12.38 -11.36 8.32
C LEU A 7 -12.15 -10.36 9.45
N VAL A 8 -13.04 -9.37 9.60
CA VAL A 8 -12.92 -8.34 10.65
C VAL A 8 -12.90 -8.98 12.03
N SER A 9 -13.85 -9.88 12.34
CA SER A 9 -13.89 -10.55 13.64
C SER A 9 -12.63 -11.36 13.92
N THR A 10 -12.09 -12.07 12.92
CA THR A 10 -10.83 -12.81 13.08
C THR A 10 -9.66 -11.86 13.33
N MET A 11 -9.52 -10.78 12.56
CA MET A 11 -8.43 -9.82 12.76
C MET A 11 -8.49 -9.17 14.15
N GLU A 12 -9.68 -8.77 14.61
CA GLU A 12 -9.90 -8.22 15.94
C GLU A 12 -9.57 -9.24 17.06
N GLU A 13 -9.93 -10.51 16.88
CA GLU A 13 -9.59 -11.59 17.82
C GLU A 13 -8.07 -11.77 17.99
N TYR A 14 -7.30 -11.58 16.92
CA TYR A 14 -5.84 -11.60 16.95
C TYR A 14 -5.19 -10.26 17.36
N GLY A 15 -5.98 -9.26 17.79
CA GLY A 15 -5.47 -7.97 18.24
C GLY A 15 -4.88 -7.10 17.12
N LEU A 16 -5.38 -7.29 15.88
CA LEU A 16 -5.03 -6.50 14.71
C LEU A 16 -6.03 -5.35 14.49
N TRP A 17 -5.52 -4.20 14.09
CA TRP A 17 -6.28 -2.97 13.86
C TRP A 17 -6.16 -2.56 12.39
N VAL A 18 -7.28 -2.24 11.77
CA VAL A 18 -7.29 -1.66 10.41
C VAL A 18 -6.88 -0.19 10.45
N LEU A 19 -6.02 0.25 9.53
CA LEU A 19 -5.58 1.65 9.41
C LEU A 19 -6.44 2.49 8.46
N ASN A 20 -7.06 1.88 7.45
CA ASN A 20 -7.91 2.58 6.50
C ASN A 20 -9.03 3.35 7.21
N GLY A 21 -9.17 4.64 6.90
CA GLY A 21 -10.14 5.52 7.56
C GLY A 21 -9.75 5.93 8.99
N ARG A 22 -8.57 5.55 9.49
CA ARG A 22 -8.18 5.74 10.91
C ARG A 22 -6.85 6.46 11.10
N SER A 23 -6.23 6.94 10.03
CA SER A 23 -5.03 7.79 10.09
C SER A 23 -5.32 9.21 9.62
N ALA A 24 -4.48 10.16 10.02
CA ALA A 24 -4.58 11.55 9.58
C ALA A 24 -4.47 11.68 8.04
N GLY A 25 -3.58 10.90 7.41
CA GLY A 25 -3.41 10.84 5.97
C GLY A 25 -4.50 10.08 5.20
N ASP A 26 -5.47 9.46 5.90
CA ASP A 26 -6.55 8.67 5.29
C ASP A 26 -7.88 8.80 6.07
N THR A 27 -8.24 10.00 6.50
CA THR A 27 -9.43 10.21 7.36
C THR A 27 -10.75 9.79 6.70
N ASP A 28 -10.85 9.91 5.37
CA ASP A 28 -12.06 9.57 4.62
C ASP A 28 -12.11 8.11 4.14
N GLY A 29 -11.05 7.33 4.36
CA GLY A 29 -10.95 5.94 3.89
C GLY A 29 -10.85 5.85 2.36
N GLY A 30 -9.70 6.24 1.82
CA GLY A 30 -9.43 6.35 0.40
C GLY A 30 -9.69 5.06 -0.39
N LEU A 31 -10.14 5.23 -1.63
CA LEU A 31 -10.38 4.13 -2.57
C LEU A 31 -9.06 3.44 -2.91
N THR A 32 -9.01 2.11 -2.74
CA THR A 32 -7.81 1.33 -3.04
C THR A 32 -7.89 0.59 -4.36
N CYS A 33 -9.05 0.55 -5.01
CA CYS A 33 -9.23 -0.01 -6.34
C CYS A 33 -10.19 0.84 -7.18
N LEU A 34 -9.76 1.19 -8.39
CA LEU A 34 -10.51 1.93 -9.41
C LEU A 34 -10.54 1.12 -10.71
N THR A 35 -11.72 0.60 -11.05
CA THR A 35 -11.94 -0.13 -12.31
C THR A 35 -12.93 0.62 -13.20
N SER A 36 -13.05 0.21 -14.46
CA SER A 36 -14.09 0.72 -15.36
C SER A 36 -15.52 0.41 -14.88
N ARG A 37 -15.68 -0.54 -13.95
CA ARG A 37 -16.97 -1.02 -13.45
C ARG A 37 -17.33 -0.45 -12.07
N GLY A 38 -16.45 0.36 -11.50
CA GLY A 38 -16.66 0.98 -10.19
C GLY A 38 -15.38 1.07 -9.37
N SER A 39 -15.53 1.65 -8.19
CA SER A 39 -14.46 1.91 -7.24
C SER A 39 -14.77 1.29 -5.89
N SER A 40 -13.75 0.78 -5.20
CA SER A 40 -13.93 0.10 -3.91
C SER A 40 -12.68 0.19 -3.02
N VAL A 41 -12.87 -0.09 -1.72
CA VAL A 41 -11.79 -0.28 -0.75
C VAL A 41 -11.64 -1.78 -0.51
N VAL A 42 -10.71 -2.40 -1.23
CA VAL A 42 -10.48 -3.86 -1.19
C VAL A 42 -9.14 -4.23 -0.59
N ASP A 43 -8.14 -3.35 -0.74
CA ASP A 43 -6.86 -3.48 -0.05
C ASP A 43 -6.96 -2.82 1.33
N GLN A 44 -6.79 -3.63 2.37
CA GLN A 44 -6.86 -3.18 3.77
C GLN A 44 -5.52 -3.39 4.45
N VAL A 45 -5.09 -2.38 5.21
CA VAL A 45 -3.87 -2.43 5.99
C VAL A 45 -4.21 -2.72 7.45
N TRP A 46 -3.67 -3.81 7.97
CA TRP A 46 -3.87 -4.27 9.34
C TRP A 46 -2.55 -4.29 10.10
N VAL A 47 -2.57 -3.82 11.34
CA VAL A 47 -1.40 -3.72 12.20
C VAL A 47 -1.67 -4.31 13.57
N SER A 48 -0.68 -4.92 14.20
CA SER A 48 -0.84 -5.43 15.56
C SER A 48 -0.88 -4.29 16.56
N SER A 49 -1.57 -4.53 17.68
CA SER A 49 -1.66 -3.56 18.78
C SER A 49 -0.29 -3.01 19.23
N PRO A 50 0.78 -3.83 19.38
CA PRO A 50 2.10 -3.31 19.74
C PRO A 50 2.75 -2.42 18.68
N SER A 51 2.43 -2.64 17.39
CA SER A 51 3.00 -1.86 16.30
C SER A 51 2.32 -0.50 16.11
N LEU A 52 1.17 -0.24 16.75
CA LEU A 52 0.45 1.03 16.61
C LEU A 52 1.30 2.24 17.02
N GLU A 53 2.13 2.10 18.05
CA GLU A 53 3.00 3.18 18.54
C GLU A 53 4.10 3.57 17.53
N SER A 54 4.45 2.66 16.63
CA SER A 54 5.45 2.90 15.60
C SER A 54 4.86 3.48 14.31
N ILE A 55 3.54 3.69 14.22
CA ILE A 55 2.91 4.21 13.00
C ILE A 55 2.88 5.73 13.06
N GLN A 56 3.56 6.35 12.11
CA GLN A 56 3.55 7.79 11.94
C GLN A 56 2.29 8.25 11.18
N ASP A 57 2.03 7.60 10.04
CA ASP A 57 0.88 7.91 9.19
C ASP A 57 0.55 6.72 8.28
N PHE A 58 -0.66 6.74 7.75
CA PHE A 58 -1.14 5.87 6.70
C PHE A 58 -1.94 6.69 5.70
N LYS A 59 -1.68 6.45 4.41
CA LYS A 59 -2.39 7.10 3.31
C LYS A 59 -2.53 6.18 2.11
N VAL A 60 -3.61 6.41 1.36
CA VAL A 60 -3.78 5.83 0.03
C VAL A 60 -3.22 6.82 -0.99
N HIS A 61 -2.34 6.36 -1.89
CA HIS A 61 -1.73 7.24 -2.88
C HIS A 61 -2.78 7.75 -3.89
N LEU A 62 -2.56 8.90 -4.54
CA LEU A 62 -3.58 9.47 -5.44
C LEU A 62 -3.49 8.96 -6.88
N TYR A 63 -2.39 8.28 -7.24
CA TYR A 63 -2.13 7.90 -8.62
C TYR A 63 -1.55 6.49 -8.73
N SER A 64 -2.14 5.69 -9.62
CA SER A 64 -1.57 4.44 -10.12
C SER A 64 -1.76 4.44 -11.64
N SER A 65 -0.68 4.69 -12.40
CA SER A 65 -0.74 4.68 -13.87
C SER A 65 -0.56 3.28 -14.45
N CYS A 66 -0.29 2.28 -13.60
CA CYS A 66 0.11 0.94 -13.99
C CYS A 66 -0.81 -0.17 -13.45
N SER A 67 -1.80 0.16 -12.62
CA SER A 67 -2.75 -0.81 -12.05
C SER A 67 -4.09 -0.13 -11.75
N ASP A 68 -5.15 -0.93 -11.76
CA ASP A 68 -6.45 -0.60 -11.21
C ASP A 68 -6.45 -0.57 -9.66
N HIS A 69 -5.38 -1.06 -9.03
CA HIS A 69 -5.14 -0.91 -7.60
C HIS A 69 -4.27 0.32 -7.30
N ILE A 70 -4.60 0.97 -6.19
CA ILE A 70 -3.97 2.17 -5.68
C ILE A 70 -3.09 1.80 -4.48
N PRO A 71 -1.80 2.20 -4.49
CA PRO A 71 -0.88 1.89 -3.40
C PRO A 71 -1.34 2.41 -2.03
N CYS A 72 -1.25 1.53 -1.04
CA CYS A 72 -1.36 1.84 0.37
C CYS A 72 0.04 2.12 0.95
N ILE A 73 0.23 3.26 1.60
CA ILE A 73 1.53 3.70 2.12
C ILE A 73 1.42 3.83 3.64
N ILE A 74 2.32 3.16 4.36
CA ILE A 74 2.48 3.28 5.81
C ILE A 74 3.82 3.93 6.09
N GLU A 75 3.82 4.98 6.90
CA GLU A 75 5.01 5.62 7.42
C GLU A 75 5.23 5.13 8.86
N LEU A 76 6.44 4.65 9.15
CA LEU A 76 6.80 4.10 10.45
C LEU A 76 7.88 4.96 11.11
N VAL A 77 7.78 5.18 12.41
CA VAL A 77 8.83 5.73 13.25
C VAL A 77 9.67 4.59 13.82
N SER A 78 11.00 4.73 13.77
CA SER A 78 11.92 3.82 14.44
C SER A 78 12.93 4.64 15.25
N ASP A 79 13.12 4.26 16.52
CA ASP A 79 14.12 4.85 17.42
C ASP A 79 15.54 4.28 17.19
N SER A 80 15.68 3.33 16.26
CA SER A 80 16.99 2.84 15.82
C SER A 80 17.63 3.88 14.89
N PRO A 81 18.93 4.24 15.05
CA PRO A 81 19.66 4.83 13.93
C PRO A 81 19.48 3.88 12.74
N ALA A 82 19.17 4.46 11.56
CA ALA A 82 18.85 3.70 10.35
C ALA A 82 19.76 2.46 10.23
N PRO A 83 19.22 1.27 9.93
CA PRO A 83 20.07 0.11 9.72
C PRO A 83 21.15 0.49 8.72
N LEU A 84 22.43 0.31 9.10
CA LEU A 84 23.55 0.32 8.18
C LEU A 84 23.16 -0.53 6.98
N ASP A 85 23.09 0.08 5.79
CA ASP A 85 22.82 -0.54 4.49
C ASP A 85 21.99 -1.84 4.52
N GLY A 86 20.69 -1.72 4.21
CA GLY A 86 20.01 -2.80 3.49
C GLY A 86 19.01 -3.67 4.25
N VAL A 87 18.19 -3.11 5.15
CA VAL A 87 16.90 -3.74 5.46
C VAL A 87 15.81 -3.10 4.62
N SER A 88 15.76 -3.48 3.34
CA SER A 88 14.52 -3.39 2.57
C SER A 88 13.59 -4.41 3.18
N ALA A 89 12.47 -3.98 3.76
CA ALA A 89 11.38 -4.91 4.05
C ALA A 89 11.13 -5.73 2.78
N VAL A 90 11.34 -7.04 2.85
CA VAL A 90 11.10 -7.94 1.73
C VAL A 90 9.59 -7.99 1.55
N LEU A 91 9.07 -7.09 0.73
CA LEU A 91 7.81 -7.31 0.03
C LEU A 91 8.00 -8.60 -0.77
N ASP A 92 7.07 -9.53 -0.59
CA ASP A 92 7.03 -10.86 -1.21
C ASP A 92 7.61 -10.84 -2.63
N GLU A 93 8.51 -11.79 -2.92
CA GLU A 93 9.28 -11.91 -4.16
C GLU A 93 8.38 -12.01 -5.40
N LYS A 94 7.09 -12.33 -5.21
CA LYS A 94 6.07 -12.31 -6.25
C LYS A 94 5.70 -10.92 -6.79
N LEU A 95 6.05 -9.83 -6.10
CA LEU A 95 5.92 -8.45 -6.59
C LEU A 95 7.17 -7.97 -7.35
N LEU A 96 8.30 -8.69 -7.25
CA LEU A 96 9.51 -8.45 -8.06
C LEU A 96 9.31 -9.09 -9.44
N SER A 97 8.42 -8.47 -10.20
CA SER A 97 8.19 -8.68 -11.62
C SER A 97 9.46 -9.03 -12.41
N ASN A 98 9.27 -9.99 -13.33
CA ASN A 98 10.19 -10.42 -14.37
C ASN A 98 11.06 -9.24 -14.88
N PRO A 99 12.40 -9.31 -14.81
CA PRO A 99 13.31 -8.19 -15.11
C PRO A 99 13.08 -7.57 -16.50
N VAL A 100 12.52 -8.35 -17.43
CA VAL A 100 12.13 -7.90 -18.78
C VAL A 100 11.09 -6.76 -18.74
N GLN A 101 10.13 -6.80 -17.81
CA GLN A 101 9.06 -5.79 -17.74
C GLN A 101 9.55 -4.44 -17.18
N ARG A 102 10.64 -4.45 -16.39
CA ARG A 102 11.20 -3.24 -15.78
C ARG A 102 11.96 -2.39 -16.80
N GLU A 103 12.74 -3.02 -17.69
CA GLU A 103 13.42 -2.32 -18.79
C GLU A 103 12.43 -1.77 -19.82
N GLU A 104 11.39 -2.55 -20.16
CA GLU A 104 10.30 -2.08 -21.02
C GLU A 104 9.59 -0.86 -20.40
N TYR A 105 9.28 -0.91 -19.10
CA TYR A 105 8.62 0.20 -18.40
C TYR A 105 9.49 1.46 -18.32
N GLN A 106 10.80 1.33 -18.03
CA GLN A 106 11.74 2.46 -18.02
C GLN A 106 11.93 3.05 -19.42
N GLY A 107 11.92 2.21 -20.46
CA GLY A 107 11.93 2.64 -21.86
C GLY A 107 10.67 3.44 -22.24
N MET A 108 9.50 2.97 -21.82
CA MET A 108 8.22 3.63 -22.09
C MET A 108 8.08 4.99 -21.39
N ILE A 109 8.59 5.14 -20.16
CA ILE A 109 8.62 6.43 -19.45
C ILE A 109 9.55 7.41 -20.18
N SER A 110 10.74 6.96 -20.58
CA SER A 110 11.72 7.81 -21.26
C SER A 110 11.19 8.34 -22.59
N GLN A 111 10.51 7.50 -23.39
CA GLN A 111 9.89 7.93 -24.64
C GLN A 111 8.74 8.92 -24.44
N LYS A 112 7.90 8.73 -23.41
CA LYS A 112 6.78 9.64 -23.15
C LYS A 112 7.25 11.03 -22.73
N LEU A 113 8.31 11.12 -21.92
CA LEU A 113 8.91 12.39 -21.50
C LEU A 113 9.56 13.14 -22.66
N LEU A 114 10.14 12.42 -23.63
CA LEU A 114 10.73 13.00 -24.84
C LEU A 114 9.68 13.44 -25.89
N SER A 115 8.46 12.86 -25.84
CA SER A 115 7.36 13.21 -26.75
C SER A 115 6.45 14.34 -26.25
N SER A 116 6.73 14.88 -25.07
CA SER A 116 5.97 15.96 -24.42
C SER A 116 6.64 17.34 -24.50
N GLU A 117 7.67 17.49 -25.34
CA GLU A 117 8.25 18.79 -25.75
C GLU A 117 7.83 19.15 -27.19
#